data_AF-A0A448WST9-F1
#
_entry.id   AF-A0A448WST9-F1
#
_cell.length_a   1.000
_cell.length_b   1.000
_cell.length_c   1.000
_cell.angle_alpha   90.00
_cell.angle_beta   90.00
_cell.angle_gamma   90.00
#
_symmetry.space_group_name_H-M   'P 1'
#
loop_
_entity.id
_entity.type
_entity.pdbx_description
1 polymer ?
#
loop_
_entity_poly.entity_id
_entity_poly.type
_entity_poly.pdbx_seq_one_letter_code
_entity_poly.pdbx_strand_id
1 'polypeptide(L)'
;MILYYCVLPKACEVAQQATGQRIQAKIDTTYLPENISGGVECMTLDGKIRVVNTLESRLSQIAEQMMPDVREILFGINPNRKFRN
;
A
#
# COMPACT_ATOMS: atom_id res chain seq x y z
N MET A 1 17.23 12.22 7.93
CA MET A 1 16.85 11.90 9.34
C MET A 1 15.85 12.88 9.96
N ILE A 2 15.83 14.17 9.59
CA ILE A 2 14.99 15.19 10.26
C ILE A 2 13.54 15.23 9.70
N LEU A 3 13.35 14.95 8.41
CA LEU A 3 12.06 15.13 7.73
C LEU A 3 10.93 14.21 8.23
N TYR A 4 11.23 12.96 8.58
CA TYR A 4 10.19 12.00 8.96
C TYR A 4 9.59 12.28 10.36
N TYR A 5 10.37 12.85 11.28
CA TYR A 5 9.89 13.22 12.62
C TYR A 5 8.87 14.37 12.56
N CYS A 6 8.93 15.21 11.53
CA CYS A 6 7.98 16.31 11.35
C CYS A 6 6.63 15.83 10.79
N VAL A 7 6.62 14.76 10.00
CA VAL A 7 5.41 14.27 9.33
C VAL A 7 4.60 13.32 10.21
N LEU A 8 5.27 12.50 11.03
CA LEU A 8 4.61 11.49 11.88
C LEU A 8 3.52 12.09 12.81
N PRO A 9 3.75 13.21 13.52
CA PRO A 9 2.72 13.82 14.36
C PRO A 9 1.49 14.26 13.57
N LYS A 10 1.70 14.82 12.36
CA LYS A 10 0.60 15.25 11.49
C LYS A 10 -0.19 14.07 10.95
N ALA A 11 0.49 12.98 10.57
CA ALA A 11 -0.17 11.76 10.14
C ALA A 11 -1.01 11.13 11.28
N CYS A 12 -0.49 11.13 12.51
CA CYS A 12 -1.24 10.69 13.68
C CYS A 12 -2.48 11.55 13.91
N GLU A 13 -2.37 12.88 13.81
CA GLU A 13 -3.52 13.79 13.97
C GLU A 13 -4.63 13.49 12.93
N VAL A 14 -4.27 13.36 11.65
CA VAL A 14 -5.21 13.04 10.57
C VAL A 14 -5.88 11.68 10.82
N ALA A 15 -5.11 10.67 11.23
CA ALA A 15 -5.64 9.34 11.51
C ALA A 15 -6.55 9.32 12.75
N GLN A 16 -6.22 10.11 13.79
CA GLN A 16 -7.08 10.27 14.98
C GLN A 16 -8.39 10.95 14.61
N GLN A 17 -8.37 11.97 13.76
CA GLN A 17 -9.59 12.64 13.28
C GLN A 17 -10.47 11.70 12.44
N ALA A 18 -9.86 10.86 11.60
CA ALA A 18 -10.58 9.93 10.75
C ALA A 18 -11.18 8.72 11.51
N THR A 19 -10.51 8.26 12.57
CA THR A 19 -10.89 7.03 13.30
C THR A 19 -11.55 7.28 14.65
N GLY A 20 -11.39 8.47 15.24
CA GLY A 20 -11.81 8.78 16.60
C GLY A 20 -10.98 8.09 17.70
N GLN A 21 -9.94 7.33 17.34
CA GLN A 21 -9.11 6.58 18.29
C GLN A 21 -7.79 7.29 18.53
N ARG A 22 -7.24 7.17 19.75
CA ARG A 22 -5.91 7.72 20.07
C ARG A 22 -4.82 6.86 19.42
N ILE A 23 -4.09 7.44 18.48
CA ILE A 23 -3.03 6.75 17.73
C ILE A 23 -1.66 7.25 18.19
N GLN A 24 -0.78 6.33 18.56
CA GLN A 24 0.64 6.59 18.79
C GLN A 24 1.45 5.78 17.79
N ALA A 25 2.19 6.46 16.92
CA ALA A 25 3.11 5.83 15.99
C ALA A 25 4.55 6.07 16.43
N LYS A 26 5.42 5.09 16.18
CA LYS A 26 6.87 5.19 16.35
C LYS A 26 7.53 4.69 15.07
N ILE A 27 8.69 5.25 14.76
CA ILE A 27 9.49 4.81 13.63
C ILE A 27 10.42 3.72 14.14
N ASP A 28 10.41 2.58 13.46
CA ASP A 28 11.28 1.47 13.81
C ASP A 28 12.74 1.76 13.39
N THR A 29 13.66 1.06 14.01
CA THR A 29 15.09 1.07 13.67
C THR A 29 15.41 0.18 12.47
N THR A 30 14.49 -0.72 12.10
CA THR A 30 14.57 -1.55 10.90
C THR A 30 14.10 -0.75 9.69
N TYR A 31 15.01 -0.49 8.76
CA TYR A 31 14.70 0.23 7.54
C TYR A 31 14.26 -0.72 6.42
N LEU A 32 13.52 -0.17 5.46
CA LEU A 32 13.22 -0.86 4.21
C LEU A 32 14.52 -1.06 3.42
N PRO A 33 14.67 -2.19 2.70
CA PRO A 33 15.85 -2.44 1.90
C PRO A 33 15.97 -1.43 0.74
N GLU A 34 17.22 -1.13 0.35
CA GLU A 34 17.56 -0.08 -0.63
C GLU A 34 17.02 -0.34 -2.04
N ASN A 35 16.61 -1.58 -2.33
CA ASN A 35 16.04 -1.98 -3.61
C ASN A 35 14.56 -1.59 -3.78
N ILE A 36 13.94 -0.97 -2.78
CA ILE A 36 12.56 -0.50 -2.83
C ILE A 36 12.56 0.97 -3.25
N SER A 37 11.75 1.30 -4.27
CA SER A 37 11.63 2.65 -4.85
C SER A 37 11.01 3.66 -3.87
N GLY A 38 10.26 3.17 -2.89
CA GLY A 38 9.78 3.94 -1.75
C GLY A 38 8.46 3.42 -1.16
N GLY A 39 7.86 4.26 -0.32
CA GLY A 39 6.64 3.96 0.43
C GLY A 39 6.94 3.63 1.89
N VAL A 40 5.97 3.00 2.55
CA VAL A 40 6.05 2.71 3.99
C VAL A 40 5.47 1.35 4.32
N GLU A 41 5.98 0.74 5.39
CA GLU A 41 5.35 -0.42 6.01
C GLU A 41 4.92 -0.04 7.43
N CYS A 42 3.69 -0.40 7.77
CA CYS A 42 3.14 -0.18 9.11
C CYS A 42 2.95 -1.52 9.80
N MET A 43 3.37 -1.61 11.06
CA MET A 43 3.19 -2.80 11.88
C MET A 43 2.38 -2.46 13.13
N THR A 44 1.54 -3.40 13.56
CA THR A 44 0.79 -3.31 14.82
C THR A 44 0.66 -4.69 15.46
N LEU A 45 0.15 -4.73 16.69
CA LEU A 45 -0.01 -5.95 17.51
C LEU A 45 1.28 -6.76 17.62
N ASP A 46 2.37 -6.10 18.02
CA ASP A 46 3.71 -6.71 18.16
C ASP A 46 4.19 -7.42 16.88
N GLY A 47 3.89 -6.82 15.72
CA GLY A 47 4.30 -7.34 14.41
C GLY A 47 3.38 -8.40 13.82
N LYS A 48 2.27 -8.75 14.49
CA LYS A 48 1.30 -9.73 13.97
C LYS A 48 0.57 -9.23 12.73
N ILE A 49 0.29 -7.92 12.67
CA ILE A 49 -0.35 -7.31 11.50
C ILE A 49 0.66 -6.37 10.86
N ARG A 50 0.97 -6.65 9.60
CA ARG A 50 1.82 -5.81 8.74
C ARG A 50 0.99 -5.32 7.56
N VAL A 51 1.00 -4.01 7.35
CA VAL A 51 0.40 -3.35 6.21
C VAL A 51 1.53 -2.82 5.34
N VAL A 52 1.69 -3.42 4.16
CA VAL A 52 2.72 -3.05 3.19
C VAL A 52 2.13 -2.04 2.21
N ASN A 53 2.67 -0.82 2.21
CA ASN A 53 2.26 0.26 1.32
C ASN A 53 3.48 0.82 0.57
N THR A 54 4.29 -0.09 0.05
CA THR A 54 5.39 0.21 -0.89
C THR A 54 4.82 0.45 -2.28
N LEU A 55 5.54 1.23 -3.10
CA LEU A 55 5.09 1.55 -4.46
C LEU A 55 4.95 0.30 -5.32
N GLU A 56 5.87 -0.65 -5.16
CA GLU A 56 5.88 -1.94 -5.84
C GLU A 56 4.65 -2.78 -5.47
N SER A 57 4.29 -2.82 -4.18
CA SER A 57 3.13 -3.58 -3.72
C SER A 57 1.84 -3.01 -4.30
N ARG A 58 1.69 -1.68 -4.30
CA ARG A 58 0.54 -1.01 -4.93
C ARG A 58 0.47 -1.28 -6.43
N LEU A 59 1.61 -1.20 -7.12
CA LEU A 59 1.65 -1.46 -8.56
C LEU A 59 1.26 -2.90 -8.87
N SER A 60 1.76 -3.88 -8.11
CA SER A 60 1.42 -5.30 -8.29
C SER A 60 -0.07 -5.55 -8.06
N GLN A 61 -0.65 -5.01 -6.98
CA GLN A 61 -2.07 -5.16 -6.68
C GLN A 61 -2.96 -4.58 -7.78
N ILE A 62 -2.62 -3.39 -8.28
CA ILE A 62 -3.37 -2.76 -9.39
C ILE A 62 -3.17 -3.56 -10.67
N ALA A 63 -1.94 -3.98 -10.97
CA ALA A 63 -1.64 -4.77 -12.16
C ALA A 63 -2.50 -6.03 -12.18
N GLU A 64 -2.55 -6.80 -11.09
CA GLU A 64 -3.38 -8.02 -10.98
C GLU A 64 -4.86 -7.75 -11.25
N GLN A 65 -5.42 -6.66 -10.73
CA GLN A 65 -6.81 -6.26 -10.97
C GLN A 65 -7.06 -5.84 -12.43
N MET A 66 -6.09 -5.17 -13.04
CA MET A 66 -6.19 -4.63 -14.41
C MET A 66 -5.77 -5.63 -15.48
N MET A 67 -5.10 -6.74 -15.11
CA MET A 67 -4.62 -7.75 -16.05
C MET A 67 -5.68 -8.25 -17.05
N PRO A 68 -6.95 -8.50 -16.65
CA PRO A 68 -7.99 -8.91 -17.59
C PRO A 68 -8.24 -7.88 -18.69
N ASP A 69 -8.30 -6.60 -18.33
CA ASP A 69 -8.56 -5.49 -19.26
C ASP A 69 -7.36 -5.26 -20.18
N VAL A 70 -6.15 -5.27 -19.61
CA VAL A 70 -4.90 -5.16 -20.39
C VAL A 70 -4.81 -6.29 -21.41
N ARG A 71 -5.17 -7.52 -21.04
CA ARG A 71 -5.19 -8.66 -21.97
C ARG A 71 -6.19 -8.44 -23.11
N GLU A 72 -7.38 -7.95 -22.81
CA GLU A 72 -8.41 -7.69 -23.82
C GLU A 72 -8.00 -6.55 -24.77
N ILE A 73 -7.37 -5.49 -24.26
CA ILE A 73 -6.86 -4.39 -25.09
C ILE A 73 -5.75 -4.89 -26.03
N LEU A 74 -4.83 -5.72 -25.53
CA LEU A 74 -3.68 -6.18 -26.31
C LEU A 74 -4.00 -7.30 -27.30
N PHE A 75 -4.88 -8.24 -26.92
CA PHE A 75 -5.13 -9.46 -27.69
C PHE A 75 -6.57 -9.57 -28.23
N GLY A 76 -7.40 -8.57 -27.95
CA GLY A 76 -8.81 -8.57 -28.30
C GLY A 76 -9.67 -9.43 -27.36
N ILE A 77 -10.97 -9.38 -27.62
CA ILE A 77 -11.98 -10.11 -26.85
C ILE A 77 -11.89 -11.60 -27.20
N ASN A 78 -11.93 -12.47 -26.18
CA ASN A 78 -12.04 -13.91 -26.41
C ASN A 78 -13.42 -14.24 -27.01
N PRO A 79 -13.51 -14.72 -28.27
CA PRO A 79 -14.79 -15.00 -28.93
C PRO A 79 -15.61 -16.10 -28.26
N ASN A 80 -14.96 -16.96 -27.45
CA ASN A 80 -15.62 -18.05 -26.72
C ASN A 80 -16.13 -17.63 -25.32
N ARG A 81 -15.89 -16.39 -24.87
CA ARG A 81 -16.35 -15.92 -23.56
C ARG A 81 -17.82 -15.51 -23.65
N LYS A 82 -18.72 -16.45 -23.32
CA LYS A 82 -20.19 -16.26 -23.40
C LYS A 82 -20.79 -15.42 -22.27
N PHE A 83 -20.12 -15.32 -21.12
CA PHE A 83 -20.63 -14.60 -19.95
C PHE A 83 -19.54 -13.70 -19.35
N ARG A 84 -19.90 -12.44 -19.08
CA ARG A 84 -19.10 -11.46 -18.35
C ARG A 84 -19.86 -11.13 -17.07
N ASN A 85 -19.66 -11.93 -16.02
CA ASN A 85 -20.00 -11.54 -14.66
C ASN A 85 -18.70 -11.18 -13.95
#